data_AF-A0A7J7PUR5-F1
#
_entry.id   AF-A0A7J7PUR5-F1
#
_cell.length_a   1.000
_cell.length_b   1.000
_cell.length_c   1.000
_cell.angle_alpha   90.00
_cell.angle_beta   90.00
_cell.angle_gamma   90.00
#
_symmetry.space_group_name_H-M   'P 1'
#
loop_
_entity.id
_entity.type
_entity.pdbx_description
1 polymer ?
#
loop_
_entity_poly.entity_id
_entity_poly.type
_entity_poly.pdbx_seq_one_letter_code
_entity_poly.pdbx_strand_id
1 'polypeptide(L)'
;MKSMSATVFQGAKCMGSVHKPRRCISLVRAAADTKQAAVATQLNPWAQPGYKGAAVSQLPESQQAAAFAAIVAGIAAGTVLCTGVVGPAVSAHLPSFLQVTAKSWFPLGPIFVAAGVAHFSEEQGFKDMYPHQGAWGLWRLPGSAEFHVKWTGVAEMLGGLGLCLGALPFDSVPSWLSPASALGLFFLTVAVTPANIYMYTHNAPGPVPPSVTPEIPPQGHAARGVMQMVLLSALWGIATASS
;
A
#
# COMPACT_ATOMS: atom_id res chain seq x y z
N MET A 1 -77.39 27.83 6.48
CA MET A 1 -78.01 26.91 7.46
C MET A 1 -78.91 25.94 6.71
N LYS A 2 -78.64 24.63 6.86
CA LYS A 2 -79.47 23.44 6.54
C LYS A 2 -79.82 23.22 5.05
N SER A 3 -79.78 22.03 4.46
CA SER A 3 -79.48 20.66 4.93
C SER A 3 -79.57 19.72 3.71
N MET A 4 -78.65 18.74 3.62
CA MET A 4 -78.77 17.28 3.26
C MET A 4 -79.89 16.81 2.29
N SER A 5 -79.80 15.77 1.44
CA SER A 5 -78.94 14.57 1.38
C SER A 5 -79.27 13.70 0.13
N ALA A 6 -78.35 12.77 -0.21
CA ALA A 6 -78.47 11.47 -0.90
C ALA A 6 -78.97 11.42 -2.38
N THR A 7 -78.33 10.67 -3.29
CA THR A 7 -78.30 9.18 -3.31
C THR A 7 -77.17 8.61 -4.20
N VAL A 8 -76.73 7.42 -3.78
CA VAL A 8 -75.78 6.42 -4.32
C VAL A 8 -76.02 5.99 -5.78
N PHE A 9 -74.95 5.73 -6.55
CA PHE A 9 -74.87 4.57 -7.45
C PHE A 9 -73.43 4.05 -7.57
N GLN A 10 -73.29 2.74 -7.34
CA GLN A 10 -72.07 1.95 -7.48
C GLN A 10 -71.68 1.77 -8.95
N GLY A 11 -70.37 1.70 -9.22
CA GLY A 11 -69.84 1.31 -10.53
C GLY A 11 -68.33 1.07 -10.46
N ALA A 12 -67.92 -0.04 -9.86
CA ALA A 12 -66.54 -0.52 -9.99
C ALA A 12 -66.31 -1.09 -11.39
N LYS A 13 -65.23 -0.68 -12.07
CA LYS A 13 -64.41 -1.58 -12.90
C LYS A 13 -63.02 -0.99 -13.16
N CYS A 14 -62.05 -1.89 -12.99
CA CYS A 14 -60.62 -1.68 -12.96
C CYS A 14 -59.96 -1.70 -14.36
N MET A 15 -58.74 -1.14 -14.39
CA MET A 15 -57.57 -1.52 -15.20
C MET A 15 -57.43 -1.07 -16.66
N GLY A 16 -56.24 -0.51 -16.96
CA GLY A 16 -55.69 -0.51 -18.32
C GLY A 16 -54.63 0.57 -18.67
N SER A 17 -53.61 0.79 -17.83
CA SER A 17 -52.45 1.64 -18.21
C SER A 17 -51.51 0.87 -19.15
N VAL A 18 -51.39 1.31 -20.41
CA VAL A 18 -50.61 0.61 -21.45
C VAL A 18 -49.57 1.54 -22.11
N HIS A 19 -48.34 1.42 -21.60
CA HIS A 19 -47.09 1.23 -22.33
C HIS A 19 -46.57 2.34 -23.26
N LYS A 20 -45.61 3.12 -22.75
CA LYS A 20 -44.27 3.30 -23.36
C LYS A 20 -43.29 3.83 -22.30
N PRO A 21 -42.15 3.14 -22.04
CA PRO A 21 -40.88 3.82 -22.28
C PRO A 21 -39.65 2.91 -22.57
N ARG A 22 -39.78 1.61 -22.82
CA ARG A 22 -38.59 0.71 -22.87
C ARG A 22 -37.54 1.09 -23.94
N ARG A 23 -37.97 1.62 -25.08
CA ARG A 23 -37.05 2.05 -26.17
C ARG A 23 -36.37 3.40 -25.90
N CYS A 24 -37.00 4.29 -25.12
CA CYS A 24 -36.35 5.51 -24.65
C CYS A 24 -35.31 5.21 -23.57
N ILE A 25 -35.55 4.23 -22.70
CA ILE A 25 -34.63 3.90 -21.61
C ILE A 25 -33.30 3.34 -22.16
N SER A 26 -33.31 2.52 -23.21
CA SER A 26 -32.05 1.99 -23.77
C SER A 26 -31.22 3.05 -24.50
N LEU A 27 -31.88 3.98 -25.20
CA LEU A 27 -31.21 5.09 -25.89
C LEU A 27 -30.69 6.14 -24.89
N VAL A 28 -31.42 6.38 -23.79
CA VAL A 28 -30.96 7.24 -22.69
C VAL A 28 -29.79 6.60 -21.94
N ARG A 29 -29.79 5.28 -21.76
CA ARG A 29 -28.67 4.56 -21.11
C ARG A 29 -27.42 4.56 -21.99
N ALA A 30 -27.56 4.23 -23.28
CA ALA A 30 -26.43 4.29 -24.21
C ALA A 30 -25.88 5.72 -24.38
N ALA A 31 -26.74 6.74 -24.41
CA ALA A 31 -26.32 8.14 -24.46
C ALA A 31 -25.73 8.64 -23.12
N ALA A 32 -26.18 8.10 -21.98
CA ALA A 32 -25.59 8.35 -20.66
C ALA A 32 -24.21 7.69 -20.56
N ASP A 33 -24.05 6.44 -21.01
CA ASP A 33 -22.79 5.71 -21.03
C ASP A 33 -21.77 6.40 -21.95
N THR A 34 -22.23 6.91 -23.10
CA THR A 34 -21.38 7.67 -24.05
C THR A 34 -21.01 9.05 -23.48
N LYS A 35 -21.89 9.70 -22.71
CA LYS A 35 -21.57 10.94 -21.99
C LYS A 35 -20.66 10.70 -20.78
N GLN A 36 -20.80 9.59 -20.06
CA GLN A 36 -19.93 9.24 -18.94
C GLN A 36 -18.53 8.85 -19.42
N ALA A 37 -18.43 8.15 -20.55
CA ALA A 37 -17.16 7.89 -21.22
C ALA A 37 -16.54 9.16 -21.83
N ALA A 38 -17.35 10.06 -22.40
CA ALA A 38 -16.86 11.34 -22.92
C ALA A 38 -16.47 12.33 -21.80
N VAL A 39 -17.12 12.31 -20.63
CA VAL A 39 -16.68 13.01 -19.41
C VAL A 39 -15.41 12.39 -18.83
N ALA A 40 -15.26 11.07 -18.88
CA ALA A 40 -14.01 10.39 -18.55
C ALA A 40 -12.84 10.79 -19.49
N THR A 41 -13.15 11.38 -20.65
CA THR A 41 -12.16 11.83 -21.64
C THR A 41 -12.02 13.36 -21.70
N GLN A 42 -12.83 14.13 -20.92
CA GLN A 42 -12.55 15.55 -20.67
C GLN A 42 -11.42 15.70 -19.62
N LEU A 43 -10.20 15.48 -20.12
CA LEU A 43 -9.05 16.38 -19.94
C LEU A 43 -8.28 16.28 -18.59
N ASN A 44 -7.81 15.06 -18.32
CA ASN A 44 -6.75 14.65 -17.38
C ASN A 44 -5.76 15.75 -16.93
N PRO A 45 -5.67 16.00 -15.61
CA PRO A 45 -4.42 16.51 -15.03
C PRO A 45 -3.66 15.48 -14.16
N TRP A 46 -4.33 14.64 -13.34
CA TRP A 46 -3.73 13.66 -12.39
C TRP A 46 -4.75 12.64 -11.81
N ALA A 47 -5.84 12.32 -12.51
CA ALA A 47 -7.06 11.83 -11.86
C ALA A 47 -7.02 10.35 -11.40
N GLN A 48 -6.67 9.91 -10.19
CA GLN A 48 -6.44 10.45 -8.84
C GLN A 48 -5.69 9.34 -8.08
N PRO A 49 -4.72 9.65 -7.21
CA PRO A 49 -3.54 10.45 -7.51
C PRO A 49 -2.55 9.55 -8.28
N GLY A 50 -2.71 9.47 -9.59
CA GLY A 50 -1.62 9.06 -10.47
C GLY A 50 -0.84 10.32 -10.77
N TYR A 51 0.43 10.35 -10.38
CA TYR A 51 1.36 11.46 -10.59
C TYR A 51 1.97 11.40 -12.00
N LYS A 52 2.85 12.34 -12.36
CA LYS A 52 3.47 12.41 -13.70
C LYS A 52 4.16 11.10 -14.05
N GLY A 53 3.87 10.51 -15.20
CA GLY A 53 4.53 9.25 -15.58
C GLY A 53 4.02 8.00 -14.85
N ALA A 54 2.86 8.07 -14.17
CA ALA A 54 2.20 6.92 -13.53
C ALA A 54 1.64 5.91 -14.55
N ALA A 55 2.52 5.13 -15.20
CA ALA A 55 2.14 4.25 -16.30
C ALA A 55 1.14 3.15 -15.90
N VAL A 56 1.32 2.54 -14.71
CA VAL A 56 0.46 1.44 -14.27
C VAL A 56 -0.94 1.95 -13.91
N SER A 57 -1.06 3.10 -13.25
CA SER A 57 -2.37 3.64 -12.85
C SER A 57 -3.27 4.04 -14.03
N GLN A 58 -2.72 4.16 -15.24
CA GLN A 58 -3.49 4.41 -16.47
C GLN A 58 -4.05 3.13 -17.13
N LEU A 59 -3.65 1.95 -16.64
CA LEU A 59 -4.12 0.68 -17.19
C LEU A 59 -5.53 0.34 -16.64
N PRO A 60 -6.28 -0.57 -17.31
CA PRO A 60 -7.50 -1.14 -16.74
C PRO A 60 -7.24 -1.77 -15.37
N GLU A 61 -8.23 -1.71 -14.47
CA GLU A 61 -8.08 -2.19 -13.08
C GLU A 61 -7.55 -3.62 -12.96
N SER A 62 -7.94 -4.53 -13.85
CA SER A 62 -7.45 -5.91 -13.86
C SER A 62 -5.93 -5.99 -14.13
N GLN A 63 -5.40 -5.10 -14.97
CA GLN A 63 -3.97 -5.02 -15.26
C GLN A 63 -3.22 -4.34 -14.12
N GLN A 64 -3.83 -3.35 -13.45
CA GLN A 64 -3.27 -2.77 -12.23
C GLN A 64 -3.16 -3.80 -11.10
N ALA A 65 -4.22 -4.58 -10.88
CA ALA A 65 -4.25 -5.67 -9.92
C ALA A 65 -3.20 -6.73 -10.24
N ALA A 66 -3.06 -7.11 -11.52
CA ALA A 66 -2.03 -8.04 -11.97
C ALA A 66 -0.61 -7.51 -11.72
N ALA A 67 -0.36 -6.22 -11.98
CA ALA A 67 0.93 -5.59 -11.70
C ALA A 67 1.23 -5.57 -10.20
N PHE A 68 0.27 -5.17 -9.36
CA PHE A 68 0.39 -5.23 -7.90
C PHE A 68 0.71 -6.65 -7.43
N ALA A 69 -0.07 -7.64 -7.85
CA ALA A 69 0.12 -9.04 -7.47
C ALA A 69 1.48 -9.59 -7.93
N ALA A 70 1.93 -9.26 -9.14
CA ALA A 70 3.23 -9.66 -9.65
C ALA A 70 4.38 -9.08 -8.84
N ILE A 71 4.30 -7.81 -8.41
CA ILE A 71 5.32 -7.17 -7.59
C ILE A 71 5.34 -7.79 -6.18
N VAL A 72 4.17 -8.01 -5.56
CA VAL A 72 4.07 -8.71 -4.27
C VAL A 72 4.68 -10.10 -4.36
N ALA A 73 4.33 -10.87 -5.39
CA ALA A 73 4.86 -12.20 -5.62
C ALA A 73 6.38 -12.19 -5.84
N GLY A 74 6.89 -11.22 -6.61
CA GLY A 74 8.32 -11.03 -6.83
C GLY A 74 9.09 -10.73 -5.55
N ILE A 75 8.58 -9.82 -4.71
CA ILE A 75 9.18 -9.49 -3.41
C ILE A 75 9.16 -10.71 -2.47
N ALA A 76 8.03 -11.43 -2.40
CA ALA A 76 7.91 -12.62 -1.58
C ALA A 76 8.87 -13.72 -2.04
N ALA A 77 8.88 -14.04 -3.34
CA ALA A 77 9.76 -15.05 -3.91
C ALA A 77 11.24 -14.68 -3.75
N GLY A 78 11.59 -13.41 -3.99
CA GLY A 78 12.95 -12.90 -3.80
C GLY A 78 13.39 -13.00 -2.34
N THR A 79 12.52 -12.65 -1.39
CA THR A 79 12.80 -12.78 0.04
C THR A 79 13.01 -14.25 0.43
N VAL A 80 12.14 -15.17 -0.02
CA VAL A 80 12.28 -16.62 0.24
C VAL A 80 13.57 -17.18 -0.37
N LEU A 81 13.92 -16.75 -1.58
CA LEU A 81 15.18 -17.15 -2.23
C LEU A 81 16.39 -16.65 -1.42
N CYS A 82 16.36 -15.41 -0.97
CA CYS A 82 17.41 -14.82 -0.16
C CYS A 82 17.57 -15.54 1.20
N THR A 83 16.47 -15.85 1.89
CA THR A 83 16.52 -16.50 3.21
C THR A 83 16.77 -18.01 3.13
N GLY A 84 16.20 -18.70 2.14
CA GLY A 84 16.23 -20.16 2.05
C GLY A 84 17.35 -20.73 1.20
N VAL A 85 17.94 -19.96 0.28
CA VAL A 85 18.97 -20.45 -0.65
C VAL A 85 20.24 -19.62 -0.57
N VAL A 86 20.14 -18.31 -0.81
CA VAL A 86 21.33 -17.45 -0.88
C VAL A 86 22.01 -17.33 0.48
N GLY A 87 21.25 -17.02 1.54
CA GLY A 87 21.77 -16.93 2.90
C GLY A 87 22.53 -18.20 3.32
N PRO A 88 21.90 -19.39 3.28
CA PRO A 88 22.57 -20.65 3.59
C PRO A 88 23.79 -20.95 2.71
N ALA A 89 23.73 -20.68 1.40
CA ALA A 89 24.87 -20.88 0.51
C ALA A 89 26.05 -19.96 0.86
N VAL A 90 25.77 -18.69 1.17
CA VAL A 90 26.77 -17.73 1.64
C VAL A 90 27.34 -18.16 2.99
N SER A 91 26.51 -18.65 3.92
CA SER A 91 26.98 -19.22 5.21
C SER A 91 27.96 -20.37 4.99
N ALA A 92 27.63 -21.28 4.06
CA ALA A 92 28.40 -22.49 3.83
C ALA A 92 29.73 -22.22 3.12
N HIS A 93 29.76 -21.28 2.17
CA HIS A 93 30.93 -21.04 1.33
C HIS A 93 31.77 -19.83 1.75
N LEU A 94 31.17 -18.88 2.47
CA LEU A 94 31.80 -17.62 2.91
C LEU A 94 31.46 -17.31 4.38
N PRO A 95 31.82 -18.18 5.34
CA PRO A 95 31.43 -17.99 6.74
C PRO A 95 31.99 -16.70 7.37
N SER A 96 33.17 -16.25 6.93
CA SER A 96 33.76 -14.97 7.35
C SER A 96 33.00 -13.76 6.82
N PHE A 97 32.40 -13.86 5.62
CA PHE A 97 31.55 -12.82 5.06
C PHE A 97 30.32 -12.59 5.94
N LEU A 98 29.66 -13.65 6.41
CA LEU A 98 28.51 -13.50 7.29
C LEU A 98 28.85 -12.94 8.67
N GLN A 99 30.01 -13.27 9.23
CA GLN A 99 30.43 -12.66 10.51
C GLN A 99 30.63 -11.14 10.40
N VAL A 100 31.12 -10.68 9.24
CA VAL A 100 31.25 -9.25 8.94
C VAL A 100 29.89 -8.63 8.63
N THR A 101 29.06 -9.28 7.82
CA THR A 101 27.76 -8.71 7.43
C THR A 101 26.73 -8.76 8.55
N ALA A 102 26.78 -9.73 9.45
CA ALA A 102 25.91 -9.78 10.63
C ALA A 102 26.05 -8.50 11.48
N LYS A 103 27.29 -8.01 11.64
CA LYS A 103 27.58 -6.74 12.31
C LYS A 103 27.18 -5.52 11.48
N SER A 104 27.19 -5.63 10.15
CA SER A 104 26.78 -4.55 9.24
C SER A 104 25.28 -4.25 9.26
N TRP A 105 24.45 -5.10 9.90
CA TRP A 105 23.02 -4.84 10.12
C TRP A 105 22.73 -4.02 11.38
N PHE A 106 23.73 -3.74 12.22
CA PHE A 106 23.58 -2.85 13.38
C PHE A 106 22.93 -1.48 13.05
N PRO A 107 23.21 -0.84 11.89
CA PRO A 107 22.54 0.41 11.51
C PRO A 107 21.03 0.29 11.28
N LEU A 108 20.45 -0.92 11.16
CA LEU A 108 19.01 -1.08 10.95
C LEU A 108 18.19 -0.46 12.08
N GLY A 109 18.60 -0.64 13.34
CA GLY A 109 17.91 -0.04 14.48
C GLY A 109 17.81 1.49 14.35
N PRO A 110 18.94 2.22 14.25
CA PRO A 110 18.94 3.66 14.01
C PRO A 110 18.19 4.10 12.74
N ILE A 111 18.27 3.33 11.64
CA ILE A 111 17.54 3.61 10.40
C ILE A 111 16.03 3.57 10.64
N PHE A 112 15.51 2.54 11.33
CA PHE A 112 14.09 2.46 11.64
C PHE A 112 13.63 3.54 12.63
N VAL A 113 14.48 3.92 13.59
CA VAL A 113 14.18 5.08 14.45
C VAL A 113 14.07 6.37 13.61
N ALA A 114 15.01 6.60 12.70
CA ALA A 114 15.00 7.77 11.83
C ALA A 114 13.80 7.77 10.87
N ALA A 115 13.46 6.61 10.27
CA ALA A 115 12.26 6.44 9.45
C ALA A 115 10.98 6.72 10.25
N GLY A 116 10.94 6.23 11.50
CA GLY A 116 9.81 6.45 12.39
C GLY A 116 9.63 7.93 12.76
N VAL A 117 10.72 8.67 12.98
CA VAL A 117 10.70 10.14 13.14
C VAL A 117 10.23 10.83 11.85
N ALA A 118 10.68 10.35 10.69
CA ALA A 118 10.32 10.93 9.39
C ALA A 118 8.81 10.87 9.11
N HIS A 119 8.09 9.87 9.63
CA HIS A 119 6.62 9.82 9.53
C HIS A 119 5.92 11.01 10.21
N PHE A 120 6.57 11.70 11.14
CA PHE A 120 6.06 12.90 11.79
C PHE A 120 6.62 14.20 11.21
N SER A 121 7.89 14.22 10.78
CA SER A 121 8.51 15.42 10.21
C SER A 121 8.16 15.65 8.74
N GLU A 122 7.97 14.56 7.98
CA GLU A 122 7.65 14.54 6.54
C GLU A 122 6.27 13.91 6.28
N GLU A 123 5.34 14.11 7.22
CA GLU A 123 4.03 13.44 7.27
C GLU A 123 3.28 13.49 5.93
N GLN A 124 3.30 14.64 5.25
CA GLN A 124 2.60 14.80 3.97
C GLN A 124 3.18 13.89 2.88
N GLY A 125 4.50 13.73 2.81
CA GLY A 125 5.14 12.85 1.82
C GLY A 125 4.80 11.37 2.03
N PHE A 126 4.62 10.95 3.29
CA PHE A 126 4.12 9.61 3.60
C PHE A 126 2.62 9.46 3.31
N LYS A 127 1.81 10.49 3.55
CA LYS A 127 0.39 10.50 3.15
C LYS A 127 0.23 10.43 1.63
N ASP A 128 1.11 11.08 0.89
CA ASP A 128 1.08 11.13 -0.59
C ASP A 128 1.35 9.76 -1.23
N MET A 129 2.12 8.90 -0.57
CA MET A 129 2.34 7.52 -1.02
C MET A 129 1.34 6.51 -0.41
N TYR A 130 0.41 6.94 0.43
CA TYR A 130 -0.59 6.06 1.00
C TYR A 130 -1.60 5.66 -0.09
N PRO A 131 -1.82 4.35 -0.36
CA PRO A 131 -2.72 3.95 -1.43
C PRO A 131 -4.16 4.40 -1.14
N HIS A 132 -4.75 5.12 -2.09
CA HIS A 132 -6.12 5.59 -1.96
C HIS A 132 -7.12 4.41 -1.96
N GLN A 133 -8.33 4.65 -1.45
CA GLN A 133 -9.39 3.65 -1.49
C GLN A 133 -9.72 3.27 -2.94
N GLY A 134 -9.72 1.98 -3.24
CA GLY A 134 -9.91 1.43 -4.57
C GLY A 134 -8.63 1.29 -5.40
N ALA A 135 -7.45 1.62 -4.88
CA ALA A 135 -6.19 1.40 -5.59
C ALA A 135 -6.08 -0.06 -6.08
N TRP A 136 -5.66 -0.22 -7.34
CA TRP A 136 -5.59 -1.51 -8.05
C TRP A 136 -6.92 -2.31 -8.10
N GLY A 137 -8.06 -1.67 -7.85
CA GLY A 137 -9.38 -2.32 -7.80
C GLY A 137 -9.64 -3.17 -6.55
N LEU A 138 -8.66 -3.32 -5.64
CA LEU A 138 -8.73 -4.23 -4.49
C LEU A 138 -8.44 -3.56 -3.14
N TRP A 139 -7.75 -2.43 -3.12
CA TRP A 139 -7.30 -1.82 -1.87
C TRP A 139 -8.44 -1.13 -1.11
N ARG A 140 -8.77 -1.66 0.08
CA ARG A 140 -9.84 -1.12 0.94
C ARG A 140 -9.47 -1.18 2.42
N LEU A 141 -8.36 -0.53 2.79
CA LEU A 141 -7.89 -0.52 4.17
C LEU A 141 -8.68 0.51 5.01
N PRO A 142 -9.38 0.13 6.09
CA PRO A 142 -10.10 1.07 6.94
C PRO A 142 -9.14 2.02 7.67
N GLY A 143 -9.62 3.22 8.01
CA GLY A 143 -8.83 4.28 8.64
C GLY A 143 -8.34 5.34 7.66
N SER A 144 -7.78 6.42 8.19
CA SER A 144 -7.22 7.51 7.40
C SER A 144 -5.74 7.28 7.10
N ALA A 145 -5.24 7.91 6.03
CA ALA A 145 -3.80 7.94 5.74
C ALA A 145 -3.00 8.46 6.95
N GLU A 146 -3.51 9.50 7.63
CA GLU A 146 -2.90 10.06 8.84
C GLU A 146 -2.73 9.04 9.96
N PHE A 147 -3.77 8.25 10.24
CA PHE A 147 -3.71 7.23 11.27
C PHE A 147 -2.61 6.21 10.96
N HIS A 148 -2.59 5.68 9.73
CA HIS A 148 -1.63 4.66 9.32
C HIS A 148 -0.20 5.18 9.27
N VAL A 149 0.02 6.40 8.79
CA VAL A 149 1.33 7.06 8.77
C VAL A 149 1.86 7.24 10.19
N LYS A 150 1.05 7.80 11.10
CA LYS A 150 1.47 8.02 12.50
C LYS A 150 1.72 6.70 13.24
N TRP A 151 0.83 5.71 13.06
CA TRP A 151 1.01 4.40 13.69
C TRP A 151 2.25 3.66 13.17
N THR A 152 2.49 3.71 11.86
CA THR A 152 3.72 3.17 11.25
C THR A 152 4.95 3.82 11.86
N GLY A 153 4.96 5.16 11.97
CA GLY A 153 6.06 5.88 12.60
C GLY A 153 6.35 5.42 14.03
N VAL A 154 5.31 5.24 14.86
CA VAL A 154 5.46 4.67 16.21
C VAL A 154 6.04 3.27 16.17
N ALA A 155 5.51 2.39 15.32
CA ALA A 155 5.96 1.01 15.21
C ALA A 155 7.43 0.90 14.76
N GLU A 156 7.84 1.74 13.80
CA GLU A 156 9.23 1.82 13.34
C GLU A 156 10.17 2.33 14.45
N MET A 157 9.78 3.36 15.20
CA MET A 157 10.57 3.85 16.34
C MET A 157 10.73 2.77 17.42
N LEU A 158 9.64 2.10 17.82
CA LEU A 158 9.68 1.08 18.86
C LEU A 158 10.48 -0.15 18.41
N GLY A 159 10.28 -0.61 17.18
CA GLY A 159 11.05 -1.71 16.60
C GLY A 159 12.54 -1.35 16.48
N GLY A 160 12.85 -0.16 15.97
CA GLY A 160 14.22 0.32 15.83
C GLY A 160 14.95 0.49 17.17
N LEU A 161 14.28 1.06 18.18
CA LEU A 161 14.81 1.16 19.54
C LEU A 161 15.03 -0.22 20.15
N GLY A 162 14.10 -1.16 19.96
CA GLY A 162 14.27 -2.53 20.46
C GLY A 162 15.44 -3.27 19.80
N LEU A 163 15.69 -3.06 18.50
CA LEU A 163 16.90 -3.54 17.84
C LEU A 163 18.18 -2.91 18.44
N CYS A 164 18.19 -1.59 18.65
CA CYS A 164 19.33 -0.89 19.24
C CYS A 164 19.64 -1.41 20.65
N LEU A 165 18.61 -1.51 21.51
CA LEU A 165 18.75 -1.94 22.89
C LEU A 165 19.16 -3.41 22.96
N GLY A 166 18.52 -4.28 22.16
CA GLY A 166 18.83 -5.71 22.10
C GLY A 166 20.21 -6.03 21.53
N ALA A 167 20.89 -5.08 20.88
CA ALA A 167 22.27 -5.22 20.44
C ALA A 167 23.32 -4.81 21.50
N LEU A 168 22.89 -4.25 22.64
CA LEU A 168 23.79 -3.83 23.71
C LEU A 168 24.31 -5.06 24.48
N PRO A 169 25.60 -5.08 24.88
CA PRO A 169 26.20 -6.20 25.59
C PRO A 169 25.91 -6.15 27.10
N PHE A 170 24.66 -5.88 27.48
CA PHE A 170 24.23 -5.78 28.87
C PHE A 170 23.35 -6.98 29.24
N ASP A 171 23.73 -7.72 30.29
CA ASP A 171 23.01 -8.91 30.77
C ASP A 171 21.56 -8.61 31.23
N SER A 172 21.25 -7.34 31.50
CA SER A 172 19.91 -6.89 31.89
C SER A 172 18.94 -6.74 30.71
N VAL A 173 19.43 -6.75 29.47
CA VAL A 173 18.58 -6.66 28.28
C VAL A 173 18.05 -8.05 27.94
N PRO A 174 16.73 -8.25 27.82
CA PRO A 174 16.18 -9.55 27.49
C PRO A 174 16.64 -10.03 26.12
N SER A 175 17.15 -11.27 26.04
CA SER A 175 17.69 -11.86 24.79
C SER A 175 16.66 -11.92 23.65
N TRP A 176 15.37 -11.99 23.99
CA TRP A 176 14.28 -12.01 23.02
C TRP A 176 13.96 -10.63 22.41
N LEU A 177 14.48 -9.53 22.97
CA LEU A 177 14.11 -8.18 22.54
C LEU A 177 14.48 -7.91 21.08
N SER A 178 15.73 -8.16 20.69
CA SER A 178 16.18 -7.96 19.31
C SER A 178 15.43 -8.86 18.32
N PRO A 179 15.29 -10.18 18.55
CA PRO A 179 14.50 -11.05 17.68
C PRO A 179 13.02 -10.62 17.56
N ALA A 180 12.37 -10.25 18.66
CA ALA A 180 10.98 -9.80 18.66
C ALA A 180 10.80 -8.47 17.91
N SER A 181 11.72 -7.52 18.10
CA SER A 181 11.74 -6.26 17.37
C SER A 181 11.98 -6.46 15.88
N ALA A 182 12.92 -7.33 15.50
CA ALA A 182 13.17 -7.69 14.11
C ALA A 182 11.94 -8.31 13.46
N LEU A 183 11.25 -9.21 14.16
CA LEU A 183 10.02 -9.85 13.67
C LEU A 183 8.88 -8.84 13.52
N GLY A 184 8.72 -7.93 14.48
CA GLY A 184 7.76 -6.83 14.39
C GLY A 184 8.02 -5.94 13.18
N LEU A 185 9.27 -5.53 12.97
CA LEU A 185 9.69 -4.73 11.82
C LEU A 185 9.55 -5.49 10.49
N PHE A 186 9.75 -6.81 10.49
CA PHE A 186 9.52 -7.65 9.32
C PHE A 186 8.06 -7.57 8.90
N PHE A 187 7.13 -7.84 9.82
CA PHE A 187 5.70 -7.77 9.52
C PHE A 187 5.23 -6.35 9.20
N LEU A 188 5.81 -5.34 9.86
CA LEU A 188 5.55 -3.95 9.53
C LEU A 188 5.98 -3.63 8.09
N THR A 189 7.19 -4.04 7.69
CA THR A 189 7.71 -3.86 6.33
C THR A 189 6.81 -4.53 5.30
N VAL A 190 6.31 -5.74 5.59
CA VAL A 190 5.30 -6.41 4.75
C VAL A 190 4.01 -5.59 4.67
N ALA A 191 3.51 -5.10 5.81
CA ALA A 191 2.26 -4.34 5.88
C ALA A 191 2.34 -2.99 5.14
N VAL A 192 3.50 -2.32 5.12
CA VAL A 192 3.71 -1.05 4.40
C VAL A 192 4.19 -1.23 2.96
N THR A 193 4.49 -2.46 2.53
CA THR A 193 4.88 -2.78 1.15
C THR A 193 3.92 -2.21 0.10
N PRO A 194 2.58 -2.23 0.29
CA PRO A 194 1.65 -1.60 -0.64
C PRO A 194 1.96 -0.12 -0.92
N ALA A 195 2.43 0.65 0.06
CA ALA A 195 2.84 2.04 -0.17
C ALA A 195 4.04 2.15 -1.12
N ASN A 196 5.04 1.25 -0.99
CA ASN A 196 6.17 1.20 -1.92
C ASN A 196 5.74 0.80 -3.35
N ILE A 197 4.82 -0.16 -3.47
CA ILE A 197 4.24 -0.54 -4.77
C ILE A 197 3.42 0.62 -5.36
N TYR A 198 2.73 1.36 -4.50
CA TYR A 198 1.95 2.51 -4.88
C TYR A 198 2.81 3.64 -5.45
N MET A 199 3.97 3.91 -4.84
CA MET A 199 4.97 4.81 -5.42
C MET A 199 5.35 4.43 -6.84
N TYR A 200 5.56 3.14 -7.15
CA TYR A 200 5.84 2.71 -8.52
C TYR A 200 4.63 2.83 -9.44
N THR A 201 3.50 2.29 -9.01
CA THR A 201 2.32 2.14 -9.88
C THR A 201 1.62 3.46 -10.18
N HIS A 202 1.71 4.41 -9.24
CA HIS A 202 1.06 5.71 -9.32
C HIS A 202 2.08 6.85 -9.44
N ASN A 203 3.38 6.56 -9.58
CA ASN A 203 4.49 7.52 -9.50
C ASN A 203 4.42 8.46 -8.28
N ALA A 204 3.96 7.97 -7.14
CA ALA A 204 3.82 8.81 -5.95
C ALA A 204 5.18 9.34 -5.47
N PRO A 205 5.29 10.66 -5.17
CA PRO A 205 6.55 11.33 -4.91
C PRO A 205 7.22 10.83 -3.63
N GLY A 206 6.43 10.34 -2.68
CA GLY A 206 6.92 9.94 -1.36
C GLY A 206 7.47 11.12 -0.56
N PRO A 207 8.31 10.87 0.46
CA PRO A 207 8.86 11.88 1.34
C PRO A 207 10.15 12.37 0.69
N VAL A 208 9.99 13.10 -0.41
CA VAL A 208 11.10 13.71 -1.14
C VAL A 208 10.93 15.22 -1.05
N PRO A 209 12.01 15.98 -0.78
CA PRO A 209 11.94 17.43 -0.72
C PRO A 209 11.32 18.02 -2.00
N PRO A 210 10.49 19.08 -1.90
CA PRO A 210 9.79 19.69 -3.05
C PRO A 210 10.72 20.16 -4.19
N SER A 211 12.02 20.29 -3.93
CA SER A 211 13.06 20.72 -4.88
C SER A 211 13.57 19.63 -5.81
N VAL A 212 13.24 18.35 -5.57
CA VAL A 212 13.65 17.23 -6.42
C VAL A 212 12.49 16.87 -7.34
N THR A 213 12.71 16.94 -8.66
CA THR A 213 11.72 16.50 -9.66
C THR A 213 11.32 15.05 -9.38
N PRO A 214 10.05 14.77 -9.04
CA PRO A 214 9.62 13.56 -8.33
C PRO A 214 9.52 12.30 -9.21
N GLU A 215 10.00 12.34 -10.45
CA GLU A 215 9.92 11.19 -11.35
C GLU A 215 11.08 10.24 -11.03
N ILE A 216 10.81 9.24 -10.19
CA ILE A 216 11.75 8.17 -9.92
C ILE A 216 11.80 7.29 -11.18
N PRO A 217 12.97 7.10 -11.81
CA PRO A 217 13.05 6.28 -13.01
C PRO A 217 12.71 4.81 -12.67
N PRO A 218 12.24 4.01 -13.63
CA PRO A 218 11.87 2.61 -13.38
C PRO A 218 12.95 1.78 -12.69
N GLN A 219 14.23 2.05 -12.96
CA GLN A 219 15.34 1.37 -12.28
C GLN A 219 15.40 1.71 -10.77
N GLY A 220 15.02 2.93 -10.38
CA GLY A 220 14.94 3.35 -8.98
C GLY A 220 13.86 2.58 -8.21
N HIS A 221 12.72 2.30 -8.84
CA HIS A 221 11.68 1.45 -8.25
C HIS A 221 12.13 -0.02 -8.15
N ALA A 222 12.82 -0.54 -9.17
CA ALA A 222 13.39 -1.88 -9.10
C ALA A 222 14.43 -2.00 -7.96
N ALA A 223 15.30 -1.00 -7.81
CA ALA A 223 16.27 -0.94 -6.71
C ALA A 223 15.58 -0.94 -5.35
N ARG A 224 14.49 -0.17 -5.18
CA ARG A 224 13.67 -0.21 -3.96
C ARG A 224 13.10 -1.61 -3.69
N GLY A 225 12.57 -2.28 -4.71
CA GLY A 225 12.07 -3.66 -4.60
C GLY A 225 13.15 -4.64 -4.14
N VAL A 226 14.35 -4.57 -4.72
CA VAL A 226 15.50 -5.40 -4.32
C VAL A 226 15.94 -5.08 -2.89
N MET A 227 16.08 -3.81 -2.54
CA MET A 227 16.43 -3.39 -1.17
C MET A 227 15.40 -3.87 -0.15
N GLN A 228 14.11 -3.93 -0.52
CA GLN A 228 13.08 -4.46 0.34
C GLN A 228 13.22 -5.98 0.56
N MET A 229 13.56 -6.75 -0.48
CA MET A 229 13.85 -8.19 -0.34
C MET A 229 15.05 -8.41 0.61
N VAL A 230 16.10 -7.60 0.45
CA VAL A 230 17.29 -7.64 1.32
C VAL A 230 16.93 -7.29 2.77
N LEU A 231 16.16 -6.22 2.98
CA LEU A 231 15.71 -5.78 4.30
C LEU A 231 14.85 -6.85 4.99
N LEU A 232 13.86 -7.40 4.31
CA LEU A 232 13.02 -8.47 4.83
C LEU A 232 13.85 -9.72 5.18
N SER A 233 14.83 -10.05 4.35
CA SER A 233 15.74 -11.18 4.60
C SER A 233 16.64 -10.94 5.82
N ALA A 234 17.15 -9.72 5.98
CA ALA A 234 17.96 -9.34 7.14
C ALA A 234 17.15 -9.38 8.44
N LEU A 235 15.94 -8.80 8.44
CA LEU A 235 15.04 -8.83 9.60
C LEU A 235 14.64 -10.26 9.97
N TRP A 236 14.35 -11.10 8.97
CA TRP A 236 14.08 -12.52 9.20
C TRP A 236 15.29 -13.24 9.81
N GLY A 237 16.49 -12.96 9.31
CA GLY A 237 17.74 -13.51 9.84
C GLY A 237 17.96 -13.12 11.31
N ILE A 238 17.73 -11.86 11.68
CA ILE A 238 17.83 -11.41 13.08
C ILE A 238 16.75 -12.06 13.95
N ALA A 239 15.51 -12.15 13.45
CA ALA A 239 14.38 -12.74 14.17
C ALA A 239 14.55 -14.24 14.45
N THR A 240 15.30 -14.95 13.61
CA THR A 240 15.50 -16.41 13.70
C THR A 240 16.89 -16.83 14.13
N ALA A 241 17.80 -15.86 14.35
CA ALA A 241 19.09 -16.14 14.95
C ALA A 241 18.86 -16.67 16.37
N SER A 242 19.19 -17.95 16.59
CA SER A 242 19.18 -18.57 17.92
C SER A 242 20.04 -17.72 18.86
N SER A 243 19.44 -17.27 19.97
CA SER A 243 20.13 -16.62 21.07
C SER A 243 21.06 -17.60 21.80
#